data_AF-A0A7G1IBY8-F1
#
_entry.id   AF-A0A7G1IBY8-F1
#
_cell.length_a   1.000
_cell.length_b   1.000
_cell.length_c   1.000
_cell.angle_alpha   90.00
_cell.angle_beta   90.00
_cell.angle_gamma   90.00
#
_symmetry.space_group_name_H-M   'P 1'
#
loop_
_entity.id
_entity.type
_entity.pdbx_description
1 polymer ?
#
loop_
_entity_poly.entity_id
_entity_poly.type
_entity_poly.pdbx_seq_one_letter_code
_entity_poly.pdbx_strand_id
1 'polypeptide(L)' 'MHYHVPLHLAPPAPLSNTSHVLADVMAMLGEGALPQPVDVEIETYTWEVLPSSLRMGSLADDIAAETRWLNDLLCEWDAA' A
#
# COMPACT_ATOMS: atom_id res chain seq x y z
N MET A 1 8.19 -2.30 17.33
CA MET A 1 7.55 -1.01 16.97
C MET A 1 6.66 -1.29 15.77
N HIS A 2 5.39 -0.89 15.80
CA HIS A 2 4.49 -0.96 14.64
C HIS A 2 4.15 0.48 14.26
N TYR A 3 4.32 0.83 12.99
CA TYR A 3 4.07 2.17 12.48
C TYR A 3 3.48 2.10 11.08
N HIS A 4 2.55 2.98 10.77
CA HIS A 4 2.00 3.11 9.42
C HIS A 4 2.93 3.99 8.60
N VAL A 5 3.39 3.47 7.46
CA VAL A 5 4.26 4.16 6.52
C VAL A 5 3.59 4.19 5.16
N PRO A 6 3.86 5.19 4.30
CA PRO A 6 3.28 5.24 2.97
C PRO A 6 3.60 3.96 2.18
N LEU A 7 2.59 3.34 1.57
CA LEU A 7 2.74 2.04 0.88
C LEU A 7 3.77 2.06 -0.24
N HIS A 8 3.87 3.20 -0.93
CA HIS A 8 4.75 3.41 -2.07
C HIS A 8 6.22 3.68 -1.70
N LEU A 9 6.56 3.73 -0.39
CA LEU A 9 7.91 4.02 0.08
C LEU A 9 8.52 2.86 0.87
N ALA A 10 9.80 2.60 0.60
CA ALA A 10 10.62 1.77 1.48
C ALA A 10 11.12 2.61 2.67
N PRO A 11 10.98 2.11 3.92
CA PRO A 11 11.55 2.79 5.07
C PRO A 11 13.09 2.71 5.02
N PRO A 12 13.79 3.65 5.70
CA PRO A 12 15.25 3.62 5.74
C PRO A 12 15.79 2.40 6.50
N ALA A 13 16.93 1.87 6.05
CA ALA A 13 17.59 0.77 6.74
C ALA A 13 17.89 1.12 8.21
N PRO A 14 17.78 0.16 9.15
CA PRO A 14 17.54 -1.28 8.95
C PRO A 14 16.05 -1.67 8.94
N LEU A 15 15.13 -0.72 8.81
CA LEU A 15 13.69 -1.00 8.86
C LEU A 15 13.20 -1.60 7.54
N SER A 16 12.11 -2.36 7.61
CA SER A 16 11.37 -2.89 6.47
C SER A 16 9.87 -2.64 6.66
N ASN A 17 9.10 -2.71 5.58
CA ASN A 17 7.64 -2.63 5.63
C ASN A 17 7.00 -3.98 5.27
N THR A 18 5.67 -4.04 5.32
CA THR A 18 4.87 -5.25 5.07
C THR A 18 4.14 -5.21 3.74
N SER A 19 4.55 -4.34 2.80
CA SER A 19 3.89 -4.22 1.48
C SER A 19 3.88 -5.55 0.71
N HIS A 20 4.94 -6.37 0.83
CA HIS A 20 4.99 -7.71 0.23
C HIS A 20 3.87 -8.65 0.73
N VAL A 21 3.45 -8.52 2.00
CA VAL A 21 2.36 -9.34 2.55
C VAL A 21 1.04 -9.01 1.85
N LEU A 22 0.84 -7.74 1.44
CA LEU A 22 -0.34 -7.35 0.68
C LEU A 22 -0.35 -8.04 -0.70
N ALA A 23 0.80 -8.10 -1.38
CA ALA A 23 0.91 -8.82 -2.65
C ALA A 23 0.60 -10.32 -2.50
N ASP A 24 1.13 -10.96 -1.45
CA ASP A 24 0.84 -12.37 -1.16
C ASP A 24 -0.66 -12.61 -0.91
N VAL A 25 -1.31 -11.70 -0.16
CA VAL A 25 -2.76 -11.77 0.10
C VAL A 25 -3.54 -11.61 -1.20
N MET A 26 -3.20 -10.64 -2.06
CA MET A 26 -3.88 -10.45 -3.34
C MET A 26 -3.74 -11.66 -4.26
N ALA A 27 -2.57 -12.30 -4.29
CA ALA A 27 -2.37 -13.54 -5.04
C ALA A 27 -3.30 -14.67 -4.53
N MET A 28 -3.38 -14.87 -3.21
CA MET A 28 -4.30 -15.86 -2.63
C MET A 28 -5.77 -15.55 -2.95
N LEU A 29 -6.16 -14.27 -3.00
CA LEU A 29 -7.51 -13.87 -3.41
C LEU A 29 -7.81 -14.23 -4.87
N GLY A 30 -6.84 -14.04 -5.77
CA GLY A 30 -6.94 -14.47 -7.18
C GLY A 30 -7.13 -15.97 -7.35
N GLU A 31 -6.56 -16.78 -6.46
CA GLU A 31 -6.75 -18.24 -6.46
C GLU A 31 -8.14 -18.69 -5.95
N GLY A 32 -9.03 -17.76 -5.65
CA GLY A 32 -10.40 -18.06 -5.20
C GLY A 32 -10.50 -18.42 -3.72
N ALA A 33 -9.52 -18.01 -2.90
CA ALA A 33 -9.55 -18.26 -1.46
C ALA A 33 -10.72 -17.57 -0.73
N LEU A 34 -11.28 -16.48 -1.29
CA LEU A 34 -12.44 -15.77 -0.76
C LEU A 34 -13.59 -15.65 -1.77
N PRO A 35 -14.86 -15.65 -1.31
CA PRO A 35 -16.00 -15.36 -2.17
C PRO A 35 -15.99 -13.91 -2.65
N GLN A 36 -16.27 -13.71 -3.95
CA GLN A 36 -16.35 -12.40 -4.59
C GLN A 36 -17.74 -11.74 -4.38
N PRO A 37 -17.84 -10.39 -4.35
CA PRO A 37 -16.78 -9.40 -4.57
C PRO A 37 -15.93 -9.12 -3.33
N VAL A 38 -14.70 -8.65 -3.55
CA VAL A 38 -13.79 -8.16 -2.50
C VAL A 38 -13.64 -6.64 -2.63
N ASP A 39 -13.97 -5.91 -1.57
CA ASP A 39 -13.71 -4.48 -1.47
C ASP A 39 -12.30 -4.24 -0.91
N VAL A 40 -11.51 -3.38 -1.55
CA VAL A 40 -10.16 -3.01 -1.11
C VAL A 40 -10.15 -1.53 -0.76
N GLU A 41 -9.73 -1.23 0.47
CA GLU A 41 -9.62 0.13 0.99
C GLU A 41 -8.17 0.49 1.29
N ILE A 42 -7.89 1.79 1.24
CA ILE A 42 -6.60 2.38 1.59
C ILE A 42 -6.83 3.52 2.58
N GLU A 43 -5.99 3.57 3.63
CA GLU A 43 -6.01 4.62 4.65
C GLU A 43 -4.64 5.28 4.80
N THR A 44 -4.58 6.61 4.67
CA THR A 44 -3.39 7.41 4.98
C THR A 44 -3.47 7.92 6.42
N TYR A 45 -2.79 7.25 7.35
CA TYR A 45 -2.83 7.60 8.77
C TYR A 45 -1.72 8.60 9.15
N THR A 46 -2.10 9.67 9.87
CA THR A 46 -1.17 10.60 10.53
C THR A 46 -0.09 11.21 9.62
N TRP A 47 -0.47 11.61 8.41
CA TRP A 47 0.48 12.23 7.46
C TRP A 47 1.30 13.40 8.06
N GLU A 48 0.67 14.21 8.91
CA GLU A 48 1.32 15.36 9.55
C GLU A 48 2.46 15.00 10.51
N VAL A 49 2.57 13.76 10.97
CA VAL A 49 3.67 13.31 11.85
C VAL A 49 4.78 12.58 11.09
N LEU A 50 4.59 12.26 9.82
CA LEU A 50 5.63 11.62 9.00
C LEU A 50 6.87 12.54 8.93
N PRO A 51 8.09 12.00 8.98
CA PRO A 51 9.30 12.79 8.71
C PRO A 51 9.16 13.55 7.39
N SER A 52 9.60 14.82 7.35
CA SER A 52 9.48 15.65 6.14
C SER A 52 10.17 15.03 4.92
N SER A 53 11.23 14.23 5.15
CA SER A 53 11.93 13.48 4.12
C SER A 53 11.11 12.36 3.46
N LEU A 54 9.99 11.97 4.06
CA LEU A 54 9.10 10.90 3.57
C LEU A 54 7.78 11.43 3.01
N ARG A 55 7.60 12.76 2.92
CA ARG A 55 6.42 13.37 2.30
C ARG A 55 6.79 13.77 0.87
N MET A 56 6.08 13.31 -0.16
CA MET A 56 6.45 13.60 -1.56
C MET A 56 5.95 14.96 -2.08
N GLY A 57 5.30 15.75 -1.23
CA GLY A 57 4.77 17.06 -1.58
C GLY A 57 3.64 17.44 -0.64
N SER A 58 2.41 17.40 -1.17
CA SER A 58 1.19 17.57 -0.38
C SER A 58 0.61 16.23 0.07
N LEU A 59 -0.31 16.28 1.05
CA LEU A 59 -1.12 15.12 1.45
C LEU A 59 -1.85 14.49 0.24
N ALA A 60 -2.35 15.33 -0.67
CA ALA A 60 -3.05 14.86 -1.87
C ALA A 60 -2.11 14.10 -2.82
N ASP A 61 -0.85 14.52 -2.94
CA ASP A 61 0.14 13.84 -3.79
C ASP A 61 0.47 12.46 -3.24
N ASP A 62 0.63 12.35 -1.91
CA ASP A 62 0.91 11.08 -1.25
C ASP A 62 -0.29 10.12 -1.34
N ILE A 63 -1.53 10.58 -1.09
CA ILE A 63 -2.74 9.77 -1.30
C ILE A 63 -2.83 9.28 -2.75
N ALA A 64 -2.56 10.16 -3.71
CA ALA A 64 -2.59 9.80 -5.12
C ALA A 64 -1.50 8.77 -5.47
N ALA A 65 -0.33 8.85 -4.84
CA ALA A 65 0.74 7.87 -5.01
C ALA A 65 0.37 6.50 -4.44
N GLU A 66 -0.25 6.46 -3.26
CA GLU A 66 -0.71 5.19 -2.70
C GLU A 66 -1.87 4.57 -3.50
N THR A 67 -2.77 5.39 -4.04
CA THR A 67 -3.84 4.92 -4.93
C THR A 67 -3.26 4.33 -6.22
N ARG A 68 -2.23 4.97 -6.80
CA ARG A 68 -1.53 4.41 -7.98
C ARG A 68 -0.87 3.07 -7.65
N TRP A 69 -0.17 2.99 -6.52
CA TRP A 69 0.45 1.75 -6.07
C TRP A 69 -0.57 0.62 -5.94
N LEU A 70 -1.73 0.89 -5.34
CA LEU A 70 -2.81 -0.08 -5.23
C LEU A 70 -3.36 -0.49 -6.60
N ASN A 71 -3.59 0.47 -7.50
CA ASN A 71 -4.06 0.16 -8.85
C ASN A 71 -3.07 -0.70 -9.62
N ASP A 72 -1.76 -0.44 -9.52
CA ASP A 72 -0.73 -1.25 -10.17
C ASP A 72 -0.77 -2.69 -9.63
N LEU A 73 -0.88 -2.86 -8.30
CA LEU A 73 -1.04 -4.16 -7.67
C LEU A 73 -2.32 -4.89 -8.13
N LEU A 74 -3.43 -4.17 -8.28
CA LEU A 74 -4.71 -4.73 -8.75
C LEU A 74 -4.69 -5.05 -10.25
N CYS A 75 -4.02 -4.26 -11.08
CA CYS A 75 -3.87 -4.56 -12.50
C CYS A 75 -3.02 -5.83 -12.72
N GLU A 76 -2.01 -6.06 -11.88
CA GLU A 76 -1.27 -7.33 -11.86
C GLU A 76 -2.19 -8.50 -11.45
N TRP A 77 -3.16 -8.26 -10.56
CA TRP A 77 -4.17 -9.25 -10.16
C TRP A 77 -5.17 -9.58 -11.26
N ASP A 78 -5.76 -8.59 -11.94
CA ASP A 78 -6.71 -8.80 -13.05
C ASP A 78 -6.07 -9.52 -14.26
N ALA A 79 -4.75 -9.42 -14.41
CA ALA A 79 -4.01 -10.04 -15.50
C ALA A 79 -3.65 -11.53 -15.26
N ALA A 80 -3.84 -12.04 -14.04
CA ALA A 80 -3.51 -13.41 -13.62
C ALA A 80 -4.73 -14.35 -13.72
#